data_AF-A0A6P1TMH9-F1
#
_entry.id   AF-A0A6P1TMH9-F1
#
_cell.length_a   1.000
_cell.length_b   1.000
_cell.length_c   1.000
_cell.angle_alpha   90.00
_cell.angle_beta   90.00
_cell.angle_gamma   90.00
#
_symmetry.space_group_name_H-M   'P 1'
#
loop_
_entity.id
_entity.type
_entity.pdbx_description
1 polymer ?
#
loop_
_entity_poly.entity_id
_entity_poly.type
_entity_poly.pdbx_seq_one_letter_code
_entity_poly.pdbx_strand_id
1 'polypeptide(L)'
;MFTDRRLTGAFKKAKIEYFDENSKYIFFSDCHRGDDSMSDEFARNQIVFLRALEYYNNNKYTYVEVGDGDELWEYPDFKVIRLAHSDVFLGLKKFYDDKRMRIIYGNHNIYLKNKSYVKHNYFNYYDEYNQNKQELFRDILIHEAMVLKNKKTKQEIFVVHGHQGDLMNDQLWPISMFMLRYFWRYLHVVGFQNPASPAKNLYKRHKIERTYKKWIRKHKRMLICGHTHRPRFPKNGELPYYNTGCSIHTKGITGIEIIDGKILMVDWRIRADEKGGLEIVRTVMRGPEPIEKYNLRNYPY
;
A
#
# COMPACT_ATOMS: atom_id res chain seq x y z
N MET A 1 18.65 17.37 -4.75
CA MET A 1 18.42 16.10 -5.48
C MET A 1 16.99 16.07 -6.00
N PHE A 2 16.77 15.55 -7.20
CA PHE A 2 15.45 15.51 -7.84
C PHE A 2 14.39 14.75 -7.02
N THR A 3 14.73 13.61 -6.44
CA THR A 3 13.83 12.82 -5.57
C THR A 3 13.39 13.60 -4.32
N ASP A 4 14.27 14.40 -3.71
CA ASP A 4 13.90 15.30 -2.59
C ASP A 4 12.82 16.31 -3.01
N ARG A 5 12.94 16.89 -4.21
CA ARG A 5 11.93 17.80 -4.77
C ARG A 5 10.60 17.09 -5.01
N ARG A 6 10.60 15.86 -5.54
CA ARG A 6 9.38 15.06 -5.80
C ARG A 6 8.66 14.69 -4.51
N LEU A 7 9.38 14.10 -3.54
CA LEU A 7 8.82 13.75 -2.22
C LEU A 7 8.29 14.97 -1.48
N THR A 8 9.03 16.08 -1.48
CA THR A 8 8.58 17.33 -0.86
C THR A 8 7.36 17.92 -1.57
N GLY A 9 7.28 17.79 -2.90
CA GLY A 9 6.11 18.19 -3.68
C GLY A 9 4.86 17.39 -3.32
N ALA A 10 4.99 16.06 -3.22
CA ALA A 10 3.92 15.18 -2.77
C ALA A 10 3.48 15.49 -1.34
N PHE A 11 4.44 15.71 -0.41
CA PHE A 11 4.15 16.11 0.97
C PHE A 11 3.34 17.41 1.05
N LYS A 12 3.73 18.44 0.29
CA LYS A 12 3.03 19.74 0.29
C LYS A 12 1.59 19.67 -0.24
N LYS A 13 1.30 18.70 -1.11
CA LYS A 13 -0.04 18.49 -1.69
C LYS A 13 -0.84 17.39 -1.00
N ALA A 14 -0.23 16.73 -0.01
CA ALA A 14 -0.81 15.57 0.63
C ALA A 14 -2.12 15.91 1.34
N LYS A 15 -3.06 14.96 1.33
CA LYS A 15 -4.27 15.09 2.15
C LYS A 15 -3.87 15.04 3.61
N ILE A 16 -4.21 16.08 4.37
CA ILE A 16 -4.02 16.09 5.82
C ILE A 16 -5.22 15.39 6.46
N GLU A 17 -4.94 14.45 7.36
CA GLU A 17 -5.90 13.81 8.24
C GLU A 17 -5.38 13.84 9.67
N TYR A 18 -6.27 14.14 10.61
CA TYR A 18 -5.91 14.28 12.02
C TYR A 18 -6.21 12.99 12.77
N PHE A 19 -5.26 12.56 13.60
CA PHE A 19 -5.40 11.39 14.44
C PHE A 19 -5.07 11.69 15.91
N ASP A 20 -5.52 10.82 16.79
CA ASP A 20 -5.33 10.86 18.24
C ASP A 20 -5.16 9.42 18.78
N GLU A 21 -5.12 9.28 20.10
CA GLU A 21 -4.95 7.99 20.78
C GLU A 21 -6.03 6.96 20.43
N ASN A 22 -7.24 7.38 20.05
CA ASN A 22 -8.36 6.47 19.76
C ASN A 22 -8.39 6.05 18.29
N SER A 23 -7.54 6.65 17.46
CA SER A 23 -7.52 6.42 16.02
C SER A 23 -6.83 5.09 15.69
N LYS A 24 -7.48 4.28 14.87
CA LYS A 24 -6.97 2.97 14.43
C LYS A 24 -6.73 2.99 12.92
N TYR A 25 -5.53 2.63 12.47
CA TYR A 25 -5.19 2.55 11.05
C TYR A 25 -4.49 1.23 10.73
N ILE A 26 -4.75 0.70 9.54
CA ILE A 26 -3.96 -0.36 8.91
C ILE A 26 -3.49 0.14 7.54
N PHE A 27 -2.19 0.02 7.29
CA PHE A 27 -1.55 0.35 6.02
C PHE A 27 -1.15 -0.93 5.31
N PHE A 28 -1.75 -1.18 4.16
CA PHE A 28 -1.34 -2.21 3.21
C PHE A 28 -0.89 -1.55 1.90
N SER A 29 -0.02 -2.21 1.15
CA SER A 29 0.48 -1.73 -0.15
C SER A 29 0.82 -2.91 -1.03
N ASP A 30 1.12 -2.62 -2.30
CA ASP A 30 1.72 -3.59 -3.21
C ASP A 30 0.92 -4.90 -3.21
N CYS A 31 -0.41 -4.72 -3.34
CA CYS A 31 -1.33 -5.84 -3.47
C CYS A 31 -1.26 -6.41 -4.88
N HIS A 32 -1.07 -5.56 -5.90
CA HIS A 32 -0.95 -5.97 -7.30
C HIS A 32 -2.05 -6.96 -7.73
N ARG A 33 -3.30 -6.67 -7.35
CA ARG A 33 -4.48 -7.45 -7.74
C ARG A 33 -4.54 -7.53 -9.27
N GLY A 34 -4.46 -8.74 -9.81
CA GLY A 34 -4.41 -9.02 -11.24
C GLY A 34 -5.72 -9.64 -11.73
N ASP A 35 -5.63 -10.68 -12.55
CA ASP A 35 -6.75 -11.36 -13.19
C ASP A 35 -7.09 -12.74 -12.59
N ASP A 36 -6.56 -13.07 -11.40
CA ASP A 36 -6.67 -14.38 -10.74
C ASP A 36 -6.05 -15.56 -11.55
N SER A 37 -5.21 -15.25 -12.55
CA SER A 37 -4.45 -16.26 -13.27
C SER A 37 -3.24 -16.77 -12.46
N MET A 38 -2.52 -17.75 -13.01
CA MET A 38 -1.27 -18.23 -12.38
C MET A 38 -0.16 -17.17 -12.29
N SER A 39 -0.20 -16.16 -13.17
CA SER A 39 0.71 -15.01 -13.13
C SER A 39 0.32 -13.99 -12.07
N ASP A 40 -0.92 -14.04 -11.57
CA ASP A 40 -1.38 -13.17 -10.50
C ASP A 40 -0.74 -13.59 -9.16
N GLU A 41 0.27 -12.82 -8.74
CA GLU A 41 0.95 -13.08 -7.46
C GLU A 41 0.03 -12.81 -6.25
N PHE A 42 -1.02 -11.98 -6.37
CA PHE A 42 -1.98 -11.69 -5.31
C PHE A 42 -2.97 -12.83 -5.06
N ALA A 43 -3.41 -13.51 -6.12
CA ALA A 43 -4.41 -14.58 -6.07
C ALA A 43 -4.16 -15.58 -4.92
N ARG A 44 -2.90 -16.03 -4.75
CA ARG A 44 -2.49 -16.96 -3.68
C ARG A 44 -2.74 -16.45 -2.25
N ASN A 45 -2.79 -15.13 -2.07
CA ASN A 45 -2.96 -14.47 -0.78
C ASN A 45 -4.36 -13.86 -0.61
N GLN A 46 -5.25 -13.99 -1.61
CA GLN A 46 -6.59 -13.40 -1.57
C GLN A 46 -7.35 -13.77 -0.30
N ILE A 47 -7.37 -15.05 0.08
CA ILE A 47 -8.09 -15.51 1.29
C ILE A 47 -7.46 -14.93 2.57
N VAL A 48 -6.12 -14.85 2.63
CA VAL A 48 -5.40 -14.22 3.75
C VAL A 48 -5.76 -12.73 3.87
N PHE A 49 -5.81 -12.04 2.73
CA PHE A 49 -6.18 -10.63 2.66
C PHE A 49 -7.64 -10.39 3.05
N LEU A 50 -8.57 -11.22 2.59
CA LEU A 50 -9.98 -11.18 2.98
C LEU A 50 -10.16 -11.33 4.49
N ARG A 51 -9.49 -12.31 5.09
CA ARG A 51 -9.53 -12.51 6.55
C ARG A 51 -8.98 -11.30 7.30
N ALA A 52 -7.90 -10.70 6.80
CA ALA A 52 -7.34 -9.48 7.37
C ALA A 52 -8.34 -8.30 7.26
N LEU A 53 -8.95 -8.08 6.09
CA LEU A 53 -9.97 -7.04 5.89
C LEU A 53 -11.14 -7.21 6.86
N GLU A 54 -11.64 -8.44 7.04
CA GLU A 54 -12.71 -8.74 7.98
C GLU A 54 -12.33 -8.34 9.42
N TYR A 55 -11.15 -8.77 9.88
CA TYR A 55 -10.64 -8.41 11.21
C TYR A 55 -10.57 -6.89 11.39
N TYR A 56 -9.97 -6.16 10.46
CA TYR A 56 -9.80 -4.72 10.58
C TYR A 56 -11.14 -3.98 10.49
N ASN A 57 -12.08 -4.48 9.68
CA ASN A 57 -13.42 -3.92 9.60
C ASN A 57 -14.18 -4.09 10.91
N ASN A 58 -14.16 -5.31 11.48
CA ASN A 58 -14.83 -5.63 12.73
C ASN A 58 -14.26 -4.84 13.92
N ASN A 59 -12.95 -4.57 13.90
CA ASN A 59 -12.28 -3.77 14.91
C ASN A 59 -12.25 -2.25 14.62
N LYS A 60 -13.02 -1.79 13.61
CA LYS A 60 -13.21 -0.37 13.24
C LYS A 60 -11.92 0.38 12.92
N TYR A 61 -10.98 -0.27 12.24
CA TYR A 61 -9.78 0.38 11.69
C TYR A 61 -10.11 1.20 10.45
N THR A 62 -9.39 2.30 10.24
CA THR A 62 -9.29 2.95 8.93
C THR A 62 -8.31 2.18 8.06
N TYR A 63 -8.78 1.72 6.90
CA TYR A 63 -7.95 1.06 5.89
C TYR A 63 -7.28 2.10 5.00
N VAL A 64 -5.97 2.01 4.86
CA VAL A 64 -5.16 2.86 4.00
C VAL A 64 -4.40 1.98 3.00
N GLU A 65 -4.77 2.08 1.73
CA GLU A 65 -4.04 1.44 0.64
C GLU A 65 -2.92 2.37 0.15
N VAL A 66 -1.68 2.02 0.42
CA VAL A 66 -0.47 2.82 0.17
C VAL A 66 0.12 2.50 -1.21
N GLY A 67 -0.73 2.57 -2.24
CA GLY A 67 -0.36 2.39 -3.65
C GLY A 67 -0.18 0.95 -4.09
N ASP A 68 -0.16 0.79 -5.42
CA ASP A 68 -0.04 -0.50 -6.12
C ASP A 68 -1.04 -1.55 -5.61
N GLY A 69 -2.29 -1.12 -5.45
CA GLY A 69 -3.39 -2.00 -5.10
C GLY A 69 -3.79 -2.92 -6.25
N ASP A 70 -3.89 -2.35 -7.45
CA ASP A 70 -4.38 -3.01 -8.66
C ASP A 70 -3.29 -2.98 -9.74
N GLU A 71 -3.06 -4.11 -10.41
CA GLU A 71 -1.99 -4.30 -11.39
C GLU A 71 -2.39 -3.78 -12.79
N LEU A 72 -2.66 -2.47 -12.89
CA LEU A 72 -3.14 -1.85 -14.13
C LEU A 72 -2.05 -1.71 -15.20
N TRP A 73 -0.77 -1.89 -14.86
CA TRP A 73 0.28 -1.92 -15.87
C TRP A 73 0.25 -3.23 -16.64
N GLU A 74 0.03 -4.35 -15.99
CA GLU A 74 -0.12 -5.65 -16.66
C GLU A 74 -1.52 -5.83 -17.26
N TYR A 75 -2.57 -5.47 -16.51
CA TYR A 75 -3.97 -5.68 -16.86
C TYR A 75 -4.70 -4.34 -17.02
N PRO A 76 -4.82 -3.80 -18.24
CA PRO A 76 -5.36 -2.45 -18.45
C PRO A 76 -6.86 -2.28 -18.13
N ASP A 77 -7.63 -3.36 -18.18
CA ASP A 77 -9.07 -3.33 -17.90
C ASP A 77 -9.34 -3.64 -16.43
N PHE A 78 -9.73 -2.62 -15.68
CA PHE A 78 -10.09 -2.74 -14.27
C PHE A 78 -11.25 -3.72 -14.04
N LYS A 79 -12.16 -3.90 -15.01
CA LYS A 79 -13.29 -4.82 -14.86
C LYS A 79 -12.81 -6.25 -14.65
N VAL A 80 -11.76 -6.65 -15.35
CA VAL A 80 -11.14 -7.98 -15.21
C VAL A 80 -10.63 -8.16 -13.78
N ILE A 81 -9.86 -7.19 -13.28
CA ILE A 81 -9.33 -7.22 -11.90
C ILE A 81 -10.46 -7.27 -10.86
N ARG A 82 -11.49 -6.45 -11.06
CA ARG A 82 -12.64 -6.38 -10.16
C ARG A 82 -13.46 -7.68 -10.13
N LEU A 83 -13.61 -8.35 -11.28
CA LEU A 83 -14.29 -9.63 -11.37
C LEU A 83 -13.47 -10.74 -10.69
N ALA A 84 -12.17 -10.81 -11.03
CA ALA A 84 -11.21 -11.75 -10.47
C ALA A 84 -11.18 -11.72 -8.93
N HIS A 85 -11.23 -10.54 -8.33
CA HIS A 85 -11.15 -10.36 -6.88
C HIS A 85 -12.41 -9.75 -6.26
N SER A 86 -13.58 -10.15 -6.75
CA SER A 86 -14.88 -9.56 -6.36
C SER A 86 -15.10 -9.49 -4.85
N ASP A 87 -14.82 -10.57 -4.11
CA ASP A 87 -14.92 -10.62 -2.64
C ASP A 87 -14.02 -9.59 -1.95
N VAL A 88 -12.83 -9.35 -2.50
CA VAL A 88 -11.88 -8.37 -1.93
C VAL A 88 -12.45 -6.97 -2.09
N PHE A 89 -12.97 -6.64 -3.28
CA PHE A 89 -13.61 -5.34 -3.50
C PHE A 89 -14.87 -5.15 -2.66
N LEU A 90 -15.66 -6.20 -2.41
CA LEU A 90 -16.79 -6.16 -1.48
C LEU A 90 -16.32 -5.96 -0.03
N GLY A 91 -15.22 -6.60 0.38
CA GLY A 91 -14.57 -6.38 1.66
C GLY A 91 -14.10 -4.93 1.84
N LEU A 92 -13.44 -4.38 0.81
CA LEU A 92 -13.00 -2.97 0.77
C LEU A 92 -14.19 -2.00 0.79
N LYS A 93 -15.28 -2.35 0.10
CA LYS A 93 -16.52 -1.56 0.06
C LYS A 93 -17.07 -1.29 1.47
N LYS A 94 -16.97 -2.26 2.39
CA LYS A 94 -17.37 -2.06 3.80
C LYS A 94 -16.61 -0.92 4.49
N PHE A 95 -15.31 -0.76 4.20
CA PHE A 95 -14.53 0.37 4.71
C PHE A 95 -14.94 1.68 4.03
N TYR A 96 -15.20 1.65 2.73
CA TYR A 96 -15.62 2.82 1.97
C TYR A 96 -16.99 3.34 2.44
N ASP A 97 -17.98 2.45 2.59
CA ASP A 97 -19.34 2.79 3.04
C ASP A 97 -19.32 3.43 4.44
N ASP A 98 -18.44 2.92 5.32
CA ASP A 98 -18.20 3.47 6.66
C ASP A 98 -17.28 4.72 6.67
N LYS A 99 -16.89 5.26 5.50
CA LYS A 99 -15.97 6.42 5.36
C LYS A 99 -14.59 6.19 6.00
N ARG A 100 -14.17 4.94 6.13
CA ARG A 100 -12.90 4.45 6.71
C ARG A 100 -11.92 3.91 5.67
N MET A 101 -12.12 4.18 4.38
CA MET A 101 -11.19 3.82 3.32
C MET A 101 -10.39 5.04 2.86
N ARG A 102 -9.08 4.87 2.67
CA ARG A 102 -8.17 5.83 2.03
C ARG A 102 -7.35 5.11 0.97
N ILE A 103 -7.24 5.70 -0.21
CA ILE A 103 -6.41 5.17 -1.30
C ILE A 103 -5.36 6.20 -1.67
N ILE A 104 -4.11 5.75 -1.68
CA ILE A 104 -2.98 6.43 -2.29
C ILE A 104 -2.63 5.66 -3.57
N TYR A 105 -2.39 6.35 -4.68
CA TYR A 105 -1.95 5.66 -5.90
C TYR A 105 -0.45 5.37 -5.89
N GLY A 106 -0.06 4.25 -6.49
CA GLY A 106 1.31 3.86 -6.76
C GLY A 106 1.63 3.99 -8.26
N ASN A 107 2.73 3.38 -8.68
CA ASN A 107 3.10 3.41 -10.10
C ASN A 107 2.26 2.45 -10.93
N HIS A 108 1.96 1.25 -10.44
CA HIS A 108 1.18 0.25 -11.19
C HIS A 108 -0.27 0.66 -11.42
N ASN A 109 -0.84 1.43 -10.50
CA ASN A 109 -2.18 2.03 -10.63
C ASN A 109 -2.13 3.56 -10.80
N ILE A 110 -1.10 4.11 -11.45
CA ILE A 110 -0.92 5.56 -11.65
C ILE A 110 -2.08 6.25 -12.37
N TYR A 111 -2.89 5.50 -13.12
CA TYR A 111 -4.13 5.98 -13.76
C TYR A 111 -5.13 6.56 -12.75
N LEU A 112 -5.09 6.12 -11.49
CA LEU A 112 -5.93 6.64 -10.41
C LEU A 112 -5.68 8.11 -10.07
N LYS A 113 -4.58 8.68 -10.56
CA LYS A 113 -4.35 10.14 -10.54
C LYS A 113 -5.42 10.91 -11.34
N ASN A 114 -6.00 10.29 -12.37
CA ASN A 114 -7.00 10.92 -13.23
C ASN A 114 -8.41 10.68 -12.68
N LYS A 115 -9.08 11.76 -12.23
CA LYS A 115 -10.44 11.71 -11.67
C LYS A 115 -11.48 11.13 -12.65
N SER A 116 -11.32 11.37 -13.96
CA SER A 116 -12.20 10.79 -14.98
C SER A 116 -12.03 9.27 -15.02
N TYR A 117 -10.80 8.77 -15.01
CA TYR A 117 -10.53 7.33 -14.96
C TYR A 117 -11.16 6.68 -13.72
N VAL A 118 -11.00 7.30 -12.54
CA VAL A 118 -11.61 6.83 -11.28
C VAL A 118 -13.13 6.81 -11.39
N LYS A 119 -13.76 7.88 -11.91
CA LYS A 119 -15.21 7.95 -12.09
C LYS A 119 -15.74 6.85 -13.00
N HIS A 120 -15.04 6.55 -14.10
CA HIS A 120 -15.49 5.55 -15.06
C HIS A 120 -15.32 4.11 -14.55
N ASN A 121 -14.28 3.84 -13.75
CA ASN A 121 -13.92 2.47 -13.37
C ASN A 121 -14.28 2.11 -11.93
N TYR A 122 -14.18 3.04 -10.97
CA TYR A 122 -14.25 2.73 -9.53
C TYR A 122 -15.57 3.17 -8.87
N PHE A 123 -16.40 3.98 -9.52
CA PHE A 123 -17.64 4.44 -8.89
C PHE A 123 -18.72 3.37 -8.88
N ASN A 124 -18.76 2.55 -9.92
CA ASN A 124 -19.81 1.56 -10.11
C ASN A 124 -19.25 0.34 -10.86
N TYR A 125 -19.94 -0.77 -10.72
CA TYR A 125 -19.71 -1.98 -11.52
C TYR A 125 -21.04 -2.51 -12.05
N TYR A 126 -20.96 -3.36 -13.08
CA TYR A 126 -22.13 -4.10 -13.54
C TYR A 126 -22.18 -5.43 -12.79
N ASP A 127 -23.29 -5.68 -12.10
CA ASP A 127 -23.59 -6.95 -11.47
C ASP A 127 -24.31 -7.83 -12.49
N GLU A 128 -23.62 -8.86 -12.97
CA GLU A 128 -24.14 -9.77 -13.98
C GLU A 128 -25.31 -10.63 -13.45
N TYR A 129 -25.32 -10.93 -12.16
CA TYR A 129 -26.38 -11.73 -11.53
C TYR A 129 -27.68 -10.93 -11.45
N ASN A 130 -27.60 -9.70 -10.94
CA ASN A 130 -28.76 -8.81 -10.82
C ASN A 130 -29.04 -8.00 -12.09
N GLN A 131 -28.22 -8.18 -13.13
CA GLN A 131 -28.27 -7.50 -14.42
C GLN A 131 -28.36 -5.97 -14.34
N ASN A 132 -27.78 -5.37 -13.30
CA ASN A 132 -27.89 -3.95 -13.03
C ASN A 132 -26.56 -3.33 -12.61
N LYS A 133 -26.52 -1.99 -12.60
CA LYS A 133 -25.33 -1.24 -12.20
C LYS A 133 -25.37 -0.99 -10.70
N GLN A 134 -24.35 -1.46 -10.00
CA GLN A 134 -24.18 -1.33 -8.55
C GLN A 134 -23.08 -0.33 -8.22
N GLU A 135 -23.22 0.37 -7.10
CA GLU A 135 -22.20 1.29 -6.62
C GLU A 135 -21.01 0.53 -6.01
N LEU A 136 -19.80 0.94 -6.38
CA LEU A 136 -18.57 0.44 -5.78
C LEU A 136 -18.05 1.46 -4.77
N PHE A 137 -17.24 2.42 -5.22
CA PHE A 137 -16.65 3.50 -4.43
C PHE A 137 -17.08 4.86 -4.98
N ARG A 138 -18.38 5.15 -4.91
CA ARG A 138 -18.96 6.36 -5.49
C ARG A 138 -18.27 7.64 -4.97
N ASP A 139 -17.84 8.53 -5.86
CA ASP A 139 -17.21 9.81 -5.47
C ASP A 139 -15.94 9.67 -4.58
N ILE A 140 -15.29 8.50 -4.60
CA ILE A 140 -14.03 8.29 -3.86
C ILE A 140 -12.94 9.25 -4.33
N LEU A 141 -12.23 9.82 -3.35
CA LEU A 141 -11.08 10.70 -3.59
C LEU A 141 -9.79 9.90 -3.41
N ILE A 142 -9.00 9.82 -4.48
CA ILE A 142 -7.69 9.17 -4.48
C ILE A 142 -6.60 10.24 -4.46
N HIS A 143 -5.61 10.04 -3.61
CA HIS A 143 -4.54 11.01 -3.35
C HIS A 143 -3.16 10.46 -3.78
N GLU A 144 -2.22 11.37 -4.06
CA GLU A 144 -0.81 10.99 -4.29
C GLU A 144 -0.10 10.61 -2.99
N ALA A 145 -0.51 11.25 -1.90
CA ALA A 145 0.05 11.06 -0.57
C ALA A 145 -0.90 11.58 0.51
N MET A 146 -0.65 11.17 1.75
CA MET A 146 -1.38 11.61 2.94
C MET A 146 -0.40 12.03 4.04
N VAL A 147 -0.82 12.96 4.89
CA VAL A 147 -0.11 13.31 6.13
C VAL A 147 -1.05 13.07 7.29
N LEU A 148 -0.69 12.14 8.16
CA LEU A 148 -1.35 11.97 9.44
C LEU A 148 -0.73 12.92 10.44
N LYS A 149 -1.55 13.82 11.00
CA LYS A 149 -1.12 14.83 11.96
C LYS A 149 -1.74 14.56 13.32
N ASN A 150 -0.91 14.32 14.32
CA ASN A 150 -1.39 14.09 15.67
C ASN A 150 -2.05 15.38 16.21
N LYS A 151 -3.27 15.27 16.75
CA LYS A 151 -4.04 16.43 17.25
C LYS A 151 -3.33 17.14 18.41
N LYS A 152 -2.67 16.40 19.30
CA LYS A 152 -2.00 16.92 20.51
C LYS A 152 -0.57 17.34 20.21
N THR A 153 0.30 16.40 19.79
CA THR A 153 1.74 16.65 19.63
C THR A 153 2.10 17.38 18.34
N LYS A 154 1.16 17.49 17.40
CA LYS A 154 1.37 18.02 16.03
C LYS A 154 2.46 17.26 15.25
N GLN A 155 2.88 16.08 15.73
CA GLN A 155 3.76 15.18 14.99
C GLN A 155 3.08 14.78 13.68
N GLU A 156 3.87 14.75 12.61
CA GLU A 156 3.39 14.47 11.25
C GLU A 156 4.05 13.18 10.75
N ILE A 157 3.22 12.26 10.27
CA ILE A 157 3.62 11.03 9.58
C ILE A 157 3.27 11.21 8.11
N PHE A 158 4.28 11.19 7.25
CA PHE A 158 4.11 11.25 5.81
C PHE A 158 3.87 9.83 5.27
N VAL A 159 2.76 9.63 4.57
CA VAL A 159 2.37 8.36 3.96
C VAL A 159 2.35 8.54 2.45
N VAL A 160 3.13 7.73 1.74
CA VAL A 160 3.28 7.82 0.28
C VAL A 160 3.66 6.45 -0.27
N HIS A 161 3.25 6.10 -1.49
CA HIS A 161 3.61 4.79 -2.07
C HIS A 161 5.13 4.57 -2.14
N GLY A 162 5.88 5.55 -2.69
CA GLY A 162 7.34 5.50 -2.71
C GLY A 162 7.97 5.63 -4.10
N HIS A 163 7.21 5.45 -5.18
CA HIS A 163 7.73 5.62 -6.55
C HIS A 163 8.19 7.07 -6.83
N GLN A 164 7.76 8.06 -6.04
CA GLN A 164 8.05 9.48 -6.27
C GLN A 164 9.55 9.76 -6.31
N GLY A 165 10.03 10.18 -7.48
CA GLY A 165 11.43 10.46 -7.78
C GLY A 165 12.28 9.25 -8.18
N ASP A 166 11.69 8.08 -8.41
CA ASP A 166 12.28 7.00 -9.22
C ASP A 166 12.03 7.29 -10.70
N LEU A 167 13.08 7.59 -11.46
CA LEU A 167 12.98 8.06 -12.84
C LEU A 167 12.09 7.18 -13.73
N MET A 168 12.27 5.86 -13.62
CA MET A 168 11.56 4.90 -14.49
C MET A 168 10.12 4.66 -14.05
N ASN A 169 9.84 4.80 -12.76
CA ASN A 169 8.52 4.50 -12.20
C ASN A 169 7.66 5.74 -11.93
N ASP A 170 8.22 6.96 -11.98
CA ASP A 170 7.53 8.24 -11.79
C ASP A 170 7.45 9.06 -13.08
N GLN A 171 8.56 9.26 -13.79
CA GLN A 171 8.58 10.10 -15.01
C GLN A 171 8.41 9.30 -16.30
N LEU A 172 9.18 8.22 -16.44
CA LEU A 172 9.22 7.39 -17.65
C LEU A 172 8.35 6.13 -17.49
N TRP A 173 7.34 6.21 -16.65
CA TRP A 173 6.44 5.12 -16.36
C TRP A 173 5.72 4.53 -17.59
N PRO A 174 5.40 5.27 -18.68
CA PRO A 174 4.79 4.65 -19.86
C PRO A 174 5.74 3.66 -20.55
N ILE A 175 7.05 3.91 -20.50
CA ILE A 175 8.07 3.00 -21.05
C ILE A 175 8.15 1.74 -20.17
N SER A 176 8.24 1.93 -18.85
CA SER A 176 8.27 0.82 -17.88
C SER A 176 7.02 -0.06 -18.00
N MET A 177 5.84 0.56 -18.10
CA MET A 177 4.57 -0.12 -18.31
C MET A 177 4.55 -0.87 -19.64
N PHE A 178 4.95 -0.25 -20.75
CA PHE A 178 4.98 -0.90 -22.06
C PHE A 178 5.85 -2.15 -22.03
N MET A 179 7.06 -2.05 -21.47
CA MET A 179 7.96 -3.18 -21.32
C MET A 179 7.36 -4.26 -20.41
N LEU A 180 6.74 -3.88 -19.29
CA LEU A 180 6.11 -4.84 -18.38
C LEU A 180 4.99 -5.61 -19.10
N ARG A 181 4.06 -4.88 -19.70
CA ARG A 181 2.83 -5.42 -20.32
C ARG A 181 3.10 -6.34 -21.49
N TYR A 182 3.99 -5.94 -22.40
CA TYR A 182 4.15 -6.63 -23.70
C TYR A 182 5.35 -7.58 -23.74
N PHE A 183 6.27 -7.48 -22.78
CA PHE A 183 7.47 -8.32 -22.75
C PHE A 183 7.57 -9.12 -21.46
N TRP A 184 7.68 -8.44 -20.31
CA TRP A 184 7.97 -9.13 -19.05
C TRP A 184 6.84 -10.02 -18.55
N ARG A 185 5.58 -9.68 -18.80
CA ARG A 185 4.41 -10.51 -18.45
C ARG A 185 4.56 -11.94 -18.96
N TYR A 186 4.87 -12.11 -20.25
CA TYR A 186 5.02 -13.44 -20.85
C TYR A 186 6.26 -14.18 -20.35
N LEU A 187 7.29 -13.44 -19.95
CA LEU A 187 8.52 -13.99 -19.40
C LEU A 187 8.39 -14.41 -17.93
N HIS A 188 7.49 -13.78 -17.15
CA HIS A 188 7.20 -14.19 -15.78
C HIS A 188 6.58 -15.59 -15.72
N VAL A 189 5.73 -15.93 -16.70
CA VAL A 189 5.13 -17.27 -16.82
C VAL A 189 6.21 -18.36 -16.93
N VAL A 190 7.34 -18.06 -17.56
CA VAL A 190 8.48 -18.98 -17.71
C VAL A 190 9.61 -18.74 -16.69
N GLY A 191 9.36 -17.94 -15.64
CA GLY A 191 10.23 -17.79 -14.48
C GLY A 191 11.25 -16.64 -14.53
N PHE A 192 11.29 -15.84 -15.60
CA PHE A 192 12.15 -14.65 -15.65
C PHE A 192 11.52 -13.47 -14.93
N GLN A 193 12.34 -12.66 -14.25
CA GLN A 193 11.87 -11.54 -13.43
C GLN A 193 12.26 -10.19 -14.04
N ASN A 194 11.40 -9.19 -13.88
CA ASN A 194 11.64 -7.83 -14.39
C ASN A 194 12.75 -7.13 -13.57
N PRO A 195 13.92 -6.80 -14.17
CA PRO A 195 15.05 -6.19 -13.47
C PRO A 195 14.81 -4.72 -13.08
N ALA A 196 13.81 -4.07 -13.67
CA ALA A 196 13.44 -2.68 -13.38
C ALA A 196 12.63 -2.54 -12.07
N SER A 197 12.08 -3.64 -11.56
CA SER A 197 11.32 -3.67 -10.31
C SER A 197 12.22 -3.47 -9.09
N PRO A 198 11.96 -2.46 -8.23
CA PRO A 198 12.69 -2.28 -6.98
C PRO A 198 12.53 -3.46 -6.01
N ALA A 199 11.43 -4.23 -6.12
CA ALA A 199 11.19 -5.40 -5.30
C ALA A 199 12.24 -6.50 -5.53
N LYS A 200 12.72 -6.65 -6.76
CA LYS A 200 13.66 -7.71 -7.17
C LYS A 200 15.11 -7.23 -7.28
N ASN A 201 15.34 -5.92 -7.54
CA ASN A 201 16.68 -5.36 -7.68
C ASN A 201 17.24 -4.78 -6.37
N LEU A 202 18.18 -5.51 -5.75
CA LEU A 202 18.81 -5.12 -4.46
C LEU A 202 19.46 -3.74 -4.48
N TYR A 203 20.19 -3.41 -5.55
CA TYR A 203 20.90 -2.13 -5.67
C TYR A 203 19.91 -0.97 -5.76
N LYS A 204 18.88 -1.10 -6.62
CA LYS A 204 17.83 -0.08 -6.78
C LYS A 204 17.08 0.15 -5.47
N ARG A 205 16.70 -0.93 -4.78
CA ARG A 205 16.07 -0.87 -3.45
C ARG A 205 16.92 -0.10 -2.45
N HIS A 206 18.19 -0.45 -2.31
CA HIS A 206 19.09 0.23 -1.37
C HIS A 206 19.28 1.72 -1.72
N LYS A 207 19.31 2.08 -3.01
CA LYS A 207 19.38 3.48 -3.46
C LYS A 207 18.13 4.26 -3.07
N ILE A 208 16.95 3.67 -3.24
CA ILE A 208 15.66 4.26 -2.86
C ILE A 208 15.60 4.45 -1.33
N GLU A 209 15.87 3.40 -0.54
CA GLU A 209 15.86 3.47 0.93
C GLU A 209 16.85 4.51 1.49
N ARG A 210 18.04 4.62 0.90
CA ARG A 210 19.02 5.67 1.26
C ARG A 210 18.47 7.07 1.00
N THR A 211 17.70 7.25 -0.07
CA THR A 211 17.12 8.54 -0.43
C THR A 211 16.01 8.94 0.54
N TYR A 212 15.16 8.00 0.94
CA TYR A 212 14.18 8.23 2.00
C TYR A 212 14.82 8.63 3.32
N LYS A 213 15.87 7.92 3.75
CA LYS A 213 16.62 8.29 4.97
C LYS A 213 17.21 9.69 4.88
N LYS A 214 17.74 10.10 3.71
CA LYS A 214 18.20 11.48 3.50
C LYS A 214 17.06 12.50 3.62
N TRP A 215 15.90 12.20 3.03
CA TRP A 215 14.72 13.07 3.11
C TRP A 215 14.21 13.21 4.56
N ILE A 216 14.05 12.09 5.28
CA ILE A 216 13.63 12.06 6.68
C ILE A 216 14.58 12.89 7.55
N ARG A 217 15.90 12.74 7.39
CA ARG A 217 16.89 13.50 8.15
C ARG A 217 16.77 15.00 7.90
N LYS A 218 16.57 15.40 6.64
CA LYS A 218 16.46 16.80 6.23
C LYS A 218 15.15 17.45 6.72
N HIS A 219 14.03 16.75 6.58
CA HIS A 219 12.69 17.31 6.85
C HIS A 219 12.16 16.96 8.25
N LYS A 220 12.88 16.11 9.00
CA LYS A 220 12.56 15.66 10.35
C LYS A 220 11.14 15.07 10.48
N ARG A 221 10.72 14.27 9.49
CA ARG A 221 9.39 13.64 9.41
C ARG A 221 9.48 12.13 9.36
N MET A 222 8.54 11.48 10.03
CA MET A 222 8.32 10.04 9.89
C MET A 222 7.74 9.73 8.50
N LEU A 223 8.14 8.59 7.93
CA LEU A 223 7.73 8.16 6.59
C LEU A 223 7.22 6.72 6.64
N ILE A 224 6.02 6.48 6.12
CA ILE A 224 5.46 5.16 5.83
C ILE A 224 5.31 5.03 4.30
N CYS A 225 5.87 3.97 3.71
CA CYS A 225 5.73 3.69 2.28
C CYS A 225 5.60 2.20 1.94
N GLY A 226 5.41 1.89 0.65
CA GLY A 226 5.45 0.54 0.06
C GLY A 226 6.56 0.43 -0.98
N HIS A 227 6.22 0.03 -2.21
CA HIS A 227 7.02 0.08 -3.45
C HIS A 227 8.26 -0.83 -3.53
N THR A 228 9.00 -0.97 -2.42
CA THR A 228 10.22 -1.80 -2.39
C THR A 228 9.94 -3.26 -1.97
N HIS A 229 8.69 -3.57 -1.60
CA HIS A 229 8.21 -4.87 -1.12
C HIS A 229 9.01 -5.43 0.07
N ARG A 230 9.78 -4.57 0.77
CA ARG A 230 10.64 -4.98 1.87
C ARG A 230 10.10 -4.39 3.17
N PRO A 231 9.40 -5.19 3.99
CA PRO A 231 8.94 -4.73 5.29
C PRO A 231 10.09 -4.11 6.08
N ARG A 232 9.90 -2.88 6.54
CA ARG A 232 10.87 -2.17 7.37
C ARG A 232 10.19 -1.54 8.57
N PHE A 233 10.75 -1.84 9.74
CA PHE A 233 10.46 -1.18 11.00
C PHE A 233 11.80 -0.65 11.55
N PRO A 234 11.91 0.64 11.92
CA PRO A 234 13.15 1.23 12.37
C PRO A 234 13.60 0.64 13.71
N LYS A 235 14.89 0.32 13.83
CA LYS A 235 15.49 -0.08 15.11
C LYS A 235 15.73 1.14 16.00
N ASN A 236 16.02 0.92 17.28
CA ASN A 236 16.45 1.97 18.21
C ASN A 236 17.60 2.80 17.60
N GLY A 237 17.45 4.13 17.58
CA GLY A 237 18.43 5.07 17.01
C GLY A 237 18.39 5.21 15.49
N GLU A 238 17.61 4.41 14.76
CA GLU A 238 17.41 4.62 13.32
C GLU A 238 16.38 5.73 13.04
N LEU A 239 16.51 6.35 11.86
CA LEU A 239 15.50 7.28 11.36
C LEU A 239 14.14 6.57 11.20
N PRO A 240 13.02 7.28 11.45
CA PRO A 240 11.66 6.73 11.43
C PRO A 240 11.15 6.45 10.01
N TYR A 241 11.81 5.51 9.34
CA TYR A 241 11.49 4.98 8.04
C TYR A 241 10.77 3.64 8.19
N TYR A 242 9.56 3.59 7.69
CA TYR A 242 8.70 2.43 7.71
C TYR A 242 8.33 2.01 6.30
N ASN A 243 8.28 0.70 6.08
CA ASN A 243 7.81 0.13 4.84
C ASN A 243 6.81 -0.99 5.14
N THR A 244 5.62 -0.93 4.57
CA THR A 244 4.51 -1.89 4.76
C THR A 244 4.86 -3.28 4.24
N GLY A 245 5.82 -3.40 3.32
CA GLY A 245 6.15 -4.65 2.64
C GLY A 245 5.28 -4.84 1.41
N CYS A 246 4.60 -5.98 1.29
CA CYS A 246 3.68 -6.25 0.19
C CYS A 246 2.63 -7.29 0.57
N SER A 247 1.59 -7.41 -0.26
CA SER A 247 0.52 -8.42 -0.08
C SER A 247 0.65 -9.60 -1.05
N ILE A 248 1.75 -9.67 -1.80
CA ILE A 248 2.04 -10.75 -2.77
C ILE A 248 3.15 -11.71 -2.31
N HIS A 249 3.69 -11.54 -1.11
CA HIS A 249 4.75 -12.42 -0.63
C HIS A 249 4.22 -13.85 -0.45
N THR A 250 5.01 -14.86 -0.86
CA THR A 250 4.55 -16.26 -0.96
C THR A 250 4.10 -16.90 0.36
N LYS A 251 4.44 -16.29 1.49
CA LYS A 251 4.12 -16.79 2.84
C LYS A 251 2.98 -16.03 3.53
N GLY A 252 2.37 -15.04 2.87
CA GLY A 252 1.34 -14.18 3.43
C GLY A 252 1.60 -12.70 3.19
N ILE A 253 0.90 -11.85 3.93
CA ILE A 253 0.87 -10.40 3.71
C ILE A 253 1.43 -9.65 4.92
N THR A 254 2.00 -8.48 4.70
CA THR A 254 2.53 -7.62 5.76
C THR A 254 1.85 -6.26 5.76
N GLY A 255 1.74 -5.64 6.93
CA GLY A 255 1.16 -4.32 7.08
C GLY A 255 1.71 -3.58 8.28
N ILE A 256 1.38 -2.29 8.36
CA ILE A 256 1.68 -1.45 9.52
C ILE A 256 0.37 -1.06 10.17
N GLU A 257 0.29 -1.14 11.49
CA GLU A 257 -0.86 -0.65 12.23
C GLU A 257 -0.50 0.54 13.10
N ILE A 258 -1.47 1.42 13.27
CA ILE A 258 -1.49 2.43 14.33
C ILE A 258 -2.71 2.15 15.20
N ILE A 259 -2.49 2.02 16.51
CA ILE A 259 -3.55 1.80 17.52
C ILE A 259 -3.04 2.28 18.87
N ASP A 260 -3.90 2.92 19.66
CA ASP A 260 -3.61 3.41 21.02
C ASP A 260 -2.35 4.29 21.09
N GLY A 261 -2.15 5.15 20.08
CA GLY A 261 -0.97 6.01 19.95
C GLY A 261 0.35 5.27 19.66
N LYS A 262 0.29 3.96 19.39
CA LYS A 262 1.43 3.10 19.09
C LYS A 262 1.43 2.70 17.62
N ILE A 263 2.61 2.39 17.11
CA ILE A 263 2.83 1.81 15.79
C ILE A 263 3.44 0.41 15.91
N LEU A 264 2.99 -0.49 15.05
CA LEU A 264 3.47 -1.87 15.01
C LEU A 264 3.47 -2.41 13.57
N MET A 265 4.28 -3.41 13.32
CA MET A 265 4.31 -4.14 12.05
C MET A 265 3.75 -5.54 12.28
N VAL A 266 2.85 -5.95 11.39
CA VAL A 266 2.17 -7.23 11.45
C VAL A 266 2.37 -8.01 10.17
N ASP A 267 2.25 -9.33 10.31
CA ASP A 267 1.97 -10.20 9.18
C ASP A 267 0.72 -11.04 9.42
N TRP A 268 0.15 -11.48 8.31
CA TRP A 268 -0.94 -12.44 8.26
C TRP A 268 -0.49 -13.62 7.43
N ARG A 269 -0.57 -14.82 8.00
CA ARG A 269 -0.10 -16.05 7.34
C ARG A 269 -1.01 -17.22 7.66
N ILE A 270 -1.03 -18.20 6.76
CA ILE A 270 -1.57 -19.53 7.06
C ILE A 270 -0.56 -20.28 7.94
N ARG A 271 -1.02 -20.85 9.04
CA ARG A 271 -0.23 -21.70 9.95
C ARG A 271 -1.02 -22.97 10.27
N ALA A 272 -0.31 -24.06 10.51
CA ALA A 272 -0.91 -25.28 11.05
C ALA A 272 -1.01 -25.15 12.58
N ASP A 273 -2.14 -25.58 13.14
CA ASP A 273 -2.30 -25.81 14.58
C ASP A 273 -1.67 -27.15 15.01
N GLU A 274 -1.70 -27.45 16.31
CA GLU A 274 -1.14 -28.70 16.86
C GLU A 274 -1.86 -29.97 16.36
N LYS A 275 -3.08 -29.84 15.82
CA LYS A 275 -3.90 -30.93 15.29
C LYS A 275 -3.80 -31.05 13.76
N GLY A 276 -3.02 -30.19 13.10
CA GLY A 276 -2.86 -30.15 11.64
C GLY A 276 -3.92 -29.33 10.90
N GLY A 277 -4.81 -28.63 11.60
CA GLY A 277 -5.76 -27.67 11.03
C GLY A 277 -5.05 -26.42 10.52
N LEU A 278 -5.49 -25.87 9.39
CA LEU A 278 -4.91 -24.64 8.82
C LEU A 278 -5.71 -23.42 9.26
N GLU A 279 -5.03 -22.46 9.88
CA GLU A 279 -5.62 -21.19 10.31
C GLU A 279 -4.87 -19.98 9.76
N ILE A 280 -5.60 -18.90 9.49
CA ILE A 280 -5.02 -17.61 9.11
C ILE A 280 -4.79 -16.79 10.38
N VAL A 281 -3.52 -16.58 10.69
CA VAL A 281 -3.07 -15.98 11.96
C VAL A 281 -2.43 -14.62 11.72
N ARG A 282 -2.87 -13.62 12.48
CA ARG A 282 -2.20 -12.32 12.61
C ARG A 282 -1.07 -12.41 13.64
N THR A 283 0.15 -12.06 13.26
CA THR A 283 1.30 -11.98 14.19
C THR A 283 1.88 -10.57 14.22
N VAL A 284 2.20 -10.07 15.41
CA VAL A 284 2.98 -8.84 15.54
C VAL A 284 4.46 -9.17 15.31
N MET A 285 5.03 -8.66 14.23
CA MET A 285 6.44 -8.88 13.87
C MET A 285 7.38 -7.97 14.68
N ARG A 286 6.99 -6.70 14.86
CA ARG A 286 7.74 -5.65 15.55
C ARG A 286 6.79 -4.65 16.20
N GLY A 287 7.24 -4.04 17.30
CA GLY A 287 6.40 -3.19 18.15
C GLY A 287 5.54 -4.00 19.12
N PRO A 288 4.51 -3.38 19.74
CA PRO A 288 4.09 -1.99 19.56
C PRO A 288 5.04 -0.97 20.20
N GLU A 289 5.28 0.14 19.51
CA GLU A 289 6.10 1.26 20.02
C GLU A 289 5.32 2.58 20.00
N PRO A 290 5.45 3.46 21.01
CA PRO A 290 4.80 4.77 20.99
C PRO A 290 5.25 5.60 19.77
N ILE A 291 4.30 6.19 19.04
CA ILE A 291 4.61 7.02 17.85
C ILE A 291 5.50 8.22 18.22
N GLU A 292 5.31 8.77 19.42
CA GLU A 292 6.06 9.92 19.93
C GLU A 292 7.57 9.67 20.04
N LYS A 293 7.99 8.40 20.23
CA LYS A 293 9.39 7.99 20.20
C LYS A 293 10.10 8.41 18.91
N TYR A 294 9.33 8.54 17.82
CA TYR A 294 9.81 8.86 16.49
C TYR A 294 9.65 10.34 16.11
N ASN A 295 9.33 11.20 17.08
CA ASN A 295 9.23 12.63 16.84
C ASN A 295 10.62 13.27 16.77
N LEU A 296 11.17 13.34 15.55
CA LEU A 296 12.49 13.92 15.29
C LEU A 296 12.62 15.42 15.64
N ARG A 297 11.53 16.13 15.89
CA ARG A 297 11.61 17.53 16.37
C ARG A 297 12.12 17.61 17.81
N ASN A 298 12.01 16.53 18.57
CA ASN A 298 12.50 16.45 19.94
C ASN A 298 13.99 16.10 20.02
N TYR A 299 14.64 15.79 18.88
CA TYR A 299 16.05 15.43 18.82
C TYR A 299 16.84 16.44 17.97
N PRO A 300 17.78 17.20 18.57
CA PRO A 300 18.76 17.95 17.81
C PRO A 300 19.79 16.94 17.27
N TYR A 301 19.72 16.65 15.97
CA TYR A 301 20.90 16.21 15.23
C TYR A 301 21.71 17.44 14.84
#